data_AF-A0A8J3GJT1-F1
#
_entry.id   AF-A0A8J3GJT1-F1
#
_cell.length_a   1.000
_cell.length_b   1.000
_cell.length_c   1.000
_cell.angle_alpha   90.00
_cell.angle_beta   90.00
_cell.angle_gamma   90.00
#
_symmetry.space_group_name_H-M   'P 1'
#
loop_
_entity.id
_entity.type
_entity.pdbx_description
1 polymer ?
#
loop_
_entity_poly.entity_id
_entity_poly.type
_entity_poly.pdbx_seq_one_letter_code
_entity_poly.pdbx_strand_id
1 'polypeptide(L)'
;MPDGMGDRAYLDQLNAVLPRLIEAGRPDLVFYNAGVDPHMDDRLGRMKMTDQGLEWRERTVIDFFRSRHIPLCGVIGGGYSYDAAAVAKRHVTLFRVGAEFSDG
;
A
#
# COMPACT_ATOMS: atom_id res chain seq x y z
N MET A 1 12.84 -7.48 -2.55
CA MET A 1 12.34 -8.32 -1.43
C MET A 1 12.31 -9.76 -1.90
N PRO A 2 12.48 -10.76 -1.01
CA PRO A 2 12.46 -12.18 -1.40
C PRO A 2 11.11 -12.61 -1.97
N ASP A 3 11.14 -13.56 -2.91
CA ASP A 3 9.94 -14.15 -3.48
C ASP A 3 9.11 -14.84 -2.38
N GLY A 4 7.79 -14.77 -2.51
CA GLY A 4 6.84 -15.37 -1.60
C GLY A 4 6.64 -14.63 -0.28
N MET A 5 7.14 -13.39 -0.14
CA MET A 5 6.95 -12.58 1.05
C MET A 5 5.46 -12.36 1.34
N GLY A 6 5.01 -12.80 2.51
CA GLY A 6 3.64 -12.60 2.99
C GLY A 6 3.45 -11.33 3.81
N ASP A 7 2.22 -11.12 4.27
CA ASP A 7 1.75 -9.89 4.92
C ASP A 7 2.69 -9.38 6.02
N ARG A 8 3.04 -10.23 6.99
CA ARG A 8 3.84 -9.82 8.15
C ARG A 8 5.21 -9.29 7.76
N ALA A 9 5.93 -10.05 6.94
CA ALA A 9 7.27 -9.70 6.50
C ALA A 9 7.27 -8.44 5.61
N TYR A 10 6.23 -8.25 4.80
CA TYR A 10 6.05 -7.04 4.01
C TYR A 10 5.84 -5.82 4.91
N LEU A 11 4.94 -5.91 5.89
CA LEU A 11 4.62 -4.81 6.80
C LEU A 11 5.80 -4.47 7.74
N ASP A 12 6.54 -5.48 8.22
CA ASP A 12 7.75 -5.25 9.03
C ASP A 12 8.79 -4.44 8.22
N GLN A 13 9.00 -4.81 6.94
CA GLN A 13 9.91 -4.07 6.05
C GLN A 13 9.40 -2.65 5.75
N LEU A 14 8.09 -2.50 5.50
CA LEU A 14 7.46 -1.20 5.25
C LEU A 14 7.66 -0.25 6.45
N ASN A 15 7.38 -0.72 7.65
CA ASN A 15 7.54 0.05 8.89
C ASN A 15 9.00 0.46 9.14
N ALA A 16 9.97 -0.36 8.72
CA ALA A 16 11.39 -0.02 8.83
C ALA A 16 11.84 1.04 7.80
N VAL A 17 11.21 1.09 6.63
CA VAL A 17 11.58 1.99 5.52
C VAL A 17 10.93 3.37 5.65
N LEU A 18 9.66 3.45 6.07
CA LEU A 18 8.89 4.69 6.10
C LEU A 18 9.58 5.85 6.86
N PRO A 19 10.13 5.68 8.08
CA PRO A 19 10.88 6.73 8.78
C PRO A 19 12.09 7.24 7.98
N ARG A 20 12.83 6.32 7.35
CA ARG A 20 14.04 6.64 6.58
C ARG A 20 13.73 7.45 5.33
N LEU A 21 12.56 7.24 4.72
CA LEU A 21 12.11 8.03 3.55
C LEU A 21 11.88 9.50 3.92
N ILE A 22 11.29 9.76 5.08
CA ILE A 22 11.09 11.13 5.57
C ILE A 22 12.43 11.79 5.90
N GLU A 23 13.31 11.08 6.60
CA GLU A 23 14.64 11.60 6.97
C GLU A 23 15.46 11.97 5.73
N ALA A 24 15.43 11.12 4.69
CA ALA A 24 16.19 11.35 3.47
C ALA A 24 15.60 12.42 2.56
N GLY A 25 14.26 12.45 2.42
CA GLY A 25 13.59 13.28 1.41
C GLY A 25 12.97 14.57 1.92
N ARG A 26 12.57 14.63 3.21
CA ARG A 26 11.80 15.72 3.81
C ARG A 26 10.65 16.23 2.92
N PRO A 27 9.75 15.34 2.47
CA PRO A 27 8.76 15.69 1.44
C PRO A 27 7.67 16.62 1.98
N ASP A 28 7.29 17.62 1.19
CA ASP A 28 6.10 18.44 1.41
C ASP A 28 4.80 17.79 0.85
N LEU A 29 4.95 16.78 -0.01
CA LEU A 29 3.87 15.99 -0.61
C LEU A 29 4.39 14.60 -0.99
N VAL A 30 3.58 13.57 -0.77
CA VAL A 30 3.89 12.19 -1.16
C VAL A 30 2.90 11.68 -2.21
N PHE A 31 3.42 11.16 -3.33
CA PHE A 31 2.64 10.34 -4.25
C PHE A 31 2.82 8.87 -3.89
N TYR A 32 1.73 8.22 -3.53
CA TYR A 32 1.73 6.81 -3.15
C TYR A 32 1.06 5.97 -4.24
N ASN A 33 1.90 5.28 -5.01
CA ASN A 33 1.49 4.37 -6.07
C ASN A 33 1.09 3.00 -5.48
N ALA A 34 -0.20 2.82 -5.20
CA ALA A 34 -0.74 1.65 -4.53
C ALA A 34 -1.10 0.53 -5.54
N GLY A 35 -0.06 -0.10 -6.12
CA GLY A 35 -0.22 -1.31 -6.92
C GLY A 35 -0.74 -2.48 -6.07
N VAL A 36 -1.61 -3.31 -6.64
CA VAL A 36 -2.15 -4.53 -6.02
C VAL A 36 -1.43 -5.79 -6.51
N ASP A 37 -0.42 -5.63 -7.35
CA ASP A 37 0.46 -6.71 -7.81
C ASP A 37 1.28 -7.44 -6.72
N PRO A 38 1.40 -7.00 -5.45
CA PRO A 38 1.94 -7.86 -4.40
C PRO A 38 0.96 -8.96 -3.95
N HIS A 39 -0.28 -8.94 -4.42
CA HIS A 39 -1.28 -9.95 -4.06
C HIS A 39 -0.85 -11.35 -4.53
N MET A 40 -1.15 -12.38 -3.73
CA MET A 40 -0.79 -13.78 -4.02
C MET A 40 -1.37 -14.34 -5.32
N ASP A 41 -2.47 -13.76 -5.80
CA ASP A 41 -3.15 -14.11 -7.06
C ASP A 41 -2.73 -13.24 -8.26
N ASP A 42 -1.73 -12.37 -8.07
CA ASP A 42 -1.19 -11.60 -9.18
C ASP A 42 -0.29 -12.48 -10.06
N ARG A 43 -0.31 -12.22 -11.36
CA ARG A 43 0.43 -13.01 -12.36
C ARG A 43 1.88 -12.56 -12.52
N LEU A 44 2.17 -11.29 -12.28
CA LEU A 44 3.49 -10.69 -12.44
C LEU A 44 4.17 -10.46 -11.09
N GLY A 45 3.36 -10.24 -10.06
CA GLY A 45 3.77 -10.21 -8.67
C GLY A 45 4.51 -11.46 -8.21
N ARG A 46 5.43 -11.28 -7.28
CA ARG A 46 6.16 -12.39 -6.63
C ARG A 46 5.95 -12.44 -5.12
N MET A 47 5.01 -11.67 -4.60
CA MET A 47 4.68 -11.64 -3.18
C MET A 47 3.46 -12.53 -2.91
N LYS A 48 3.22 -12.81 -1.63
CA LYS A 48 2.06 -13.58 -1.16
C LYS A 48 1.22 -12.73 -0.22
N MET A 49 0.99 -11.46 -0.57
CA MET A 49 0.10 -10.63 0.24
C MET A 49 -1.35 -11.05 0.04
N THR A 50 -2.13 -10.97 1.10
CA THR A 50 -3.58 -11.21 1.08
C THR A 50 -4.34 -9.90 0.86
N ASP A 51 -5.64 -9.98 0.59
CA ASP A 51 -6.53 -8.80 0.58
C ASP A 51 -6.42 -8.03 1.91
N GLN A 52 -6.34 -8.73 3.05
CA GLN A 52 -6.17 -8.13 4.38
C GLN A 52 -4.79 -7.48 4.53
N GLY A 53 -3.74 -8.11 4.00
CA GLY A 53 -2.40 -7.55 3.96
C GLY A 53 -2.31 -6.24 3.18
N LEU A 54 -2.97 -6.17 2.02
CA LEU A 54 -3.06 -4.94 1.24
C LEU A 54 -3.80 -3.85 2.03
N GLU A 55 -4.90 -4.18 2.69
CA GLU A 55 -5.60 -3.22 3.56
C GLU A 55 -4.71 -2.69 4.70
N TRP A 56 -3.97 -3.57 5.37
CA TRP A 56 -3.01 -3.16 6.39
C TRP A 56 -1.90 -2.28 5.84
N ARG A 57 -1.43 -2.55 4.62
CA ARG A 57 -0.47 -1.69 3.92
C ARG A 57 -1.04 -0.29 3.70
N GLU A 58 -2.26 -0.18 3.16
CA GLU A 58 -2.90 1.13 2.94
C GLU A 58 -3.01 1.92 4.24
N ARG A 59 -3.52 1.28 5.31
CA ARG A 59 -3.64 1.89 6.64
C ARG A 59 -2.29 2.36 7.16
N THR A 60 -1.27 1.50 7.07
CA THR A 60 0.08 1.80 7.56
C THR A 60 0.67 3.02 6.86
N VAL A 61 0.59 3.09 5.53
CA VAL A 61 1.15 4.21 4.76
C VAL A 61 0.38 5.51 5.03
N ILE A 62 -0.96 5.46 4.96
CA ILE A 62 -1.81 6.64 5.12
C ILE A 62 -1.65 7.22 6.54
N ASP A 63 -1.76 6.39 7.57
CA ASP A 63 -1.60 6.84 8.97
C ASP A 63 -0.20 7.41 9.24
N PHE A 64 0.84 6.77 8.69
CA PHE A 64 2.22 7.21 8.89
C PHE A 64 2.46 8.64 8.40
N PHE A 65 1.99 8.99 7.20
CA PHE A 65 2.15 10.34 6.65
C PHE A 65 1.16 11.34 7.26
N ARG A 66 -0.09 10.92 7.48
CA ARG A 66 -1.12 11.79 8.09
C ARG A 66 -0.74 12.22 9.50
N SER A 67 -0.29 11.30 10.36
CA SER A 67 0.18 11.61 11.73
C SER A 67 1.34 12.61 11.79
N ARG A 68 2.02 12.82 10.66
CA ARG A 68 3.13 13.77 10.50
C ARG A 68 2.75 15.03 9.74
N HIS A 69 1.45 15.21 9.44
CA HIS A 69 0.92 16.35 8.70
C HIS A 69 1.54 16.49 7.30
N ILE A 70 1.92 15.37 6.67
CA ILE A 70 2.44 15.35 5.29
C ILE A 70 1.29 14.92 4.37
N PRO A 71 0.86 15.77 3.42
CA PRO A 71 -0.15 15.41 2.43
C PRO A 71 0.26 14.18 1.61
N LEU A 72 -0.69 13.28 1.39
CA LEU A 72 -0.51 12.08 0.58
C LEU A 72 -1.55 12.02 -0.53
N CYS A 73 -1.08 11.85 -1.77
CA CYS A 73 -1.89 11.59 -2.95
C CYS A 73 -1.78 10.10 -3.31
N GLY A 74 -2.82 9.33 -3.02
CA GLY A 74 -2.90 7.93 -3.40
C GLY A 74 -3.31 7.77 -4.87
N VAL A 75 -2.58 6.98 -5.64
CA VAL A 75 -2.90 6.62 -7.02
C VAL A 75 -2.86 5.12 -7.21
N ILE A 76 -3.65 4.60 -8.15
CA ILE A 76 -3.63 3.16 -8.49
C ILE A 76 -2.35 2.81 -9.23
N GLY A 77 -1.82 1.61 -8.96
CA GLY A 77 -0.65 1.06 -9.64
C GLY A 77 -0.96 -0.21 -10.44
N GLY A 78 0.01 -1.13 -10.51
CA GLY A 78 -0.13 -2.42 -11.19
C GLY A 78 -1.14 -3.37 -10.53
N GLY A 79 -1.58 -4.36 -11.30
CA GLY A 79 -2.58 -5.37 -10.92
C GLY A 79 -2.96 -6.18 -12.16
N TYR A 80 -2.51 -7.43 -12.24
CA TYR A 80 -2.38 -8.18 -13.50
C TYR A 80 -3.03 -9.58 -13.46
N SER A 81 -3.91 -9.82 -12.49
CA SER A 81 -4.74 -11.02 -12.44
C SER A 81 -5.78 -11.04 -13.56
N TYR A 82 -6.20 -12.22 -14.01
CA TYR A 82 -7.26 -12.36 -15.03
C TYR A 82 -8.65 -12.00 -14.49
N ASP A 83 -8.83 -12.02 -13.17
CA ASP A 83 -10.07 -11.60 -12.54
C ASP A 83 -10.09 -10.07 -12.36
N ALA A 84 -10.66 -9.39 -13.35
CA ALA A 84 -10.80 -7.94 -13.34
C ALA A 84 -11.63 -7.43 -12.17
N ALA A 85 -12.64 -8.19 -11.70
CA ALA A 85 -13.47 -7.79 -10.57
C ALA A 85 -12.67 -7.86 -9.26
N ALA A 86 -11.84 -8.90 -9.10
CA ALA A 86 -10.93 -8.99 -7.96
C ALA A 86 -9.88 -7.87 -7.97
N VAL A 87 -9.27 -7.57 -9.13
CA VAL A 87 -8.31 -6.46 -9.27
C VAL A 87 -8.97 -5.12 -8.91
N ALA A 88 -10.17 -4.85 -9.45
CA ALA A 88 -10.92 -3.64 -9.13
C ALA A 88 -11.22 -3.54 -7.62
N LYS A 89 -11.69 -4.63 -7.00
CA LYS A 89 -11.95 -4.67 -5.55
C LYS A 89 -10.70 -4.36 -4.74
N ARG A 90 -9.53 -4.88 -5.13
CA ARG A 90 -8.27 -4.61 -4.43
C ARG A 90 -7.84 -3.15 -4.57
N HIS A 91 -8.01 -2.53 -5.75
CA HIS A 91 -7.73 -1.09 -5.91
C HIS A 91 -8.69 -0.21 -5.10
N VAL A 92 -9.96 -0.61 -4.96
CA VAL A 92 -10.93 0.11 -4.12
C VAL A 92 -10.48 0.17 -2.65
N THR A 93 -9.68 -0.79 -2.17
CA THR A 93 -9.14 -0.78 -0.80
C THR A 93 -8.40 0.52 -0.46
N LEU A 94 -7.60 1.09 -1.39
CA LEU A 94 -6.92 2.37 -1.19
C LEU A 94 -7.91 3.47 -0.84
N PHE A 95 -8.97 3.62 -1.64
CA PHE A 95 -9.95 4.69 -1.48
C PHE A 95 -10.84 4.47 -0.26
N ARG A 96 -11.25 3.23 -0.02
CA ARG A 96 -12.04 2.88 1.17
C ARG A 96 -11.27 3.20 2.44
N VAL A 97 -10.03 2.73 2.56
CA VAL A 97 -9.19 3.02 3.72
C VAL A 97 -8.94 4.52 3.82
N GLY A 98 -8.60 5.19 2.73
CA GLY A 98 -8.38 6.64 2.71
C GLY A 98 -9.58 7.45 3.22
N ALA A 99 -10.80 7.06 2.85
CA ALA A 99 -12.02 7.70 3.34
C ALA A 99 -12.17 7.65 4.87
N GLU A 100 -11.73 6.56 5.51
CA GLU A 100 -11.76 6.41 6.97
C GLU A 100 -10.84 7.41 7.70
N PHE A 101 -9.86 7.99 7.02
CA PHE A 101 -8.95 9.01 7.55
C PHE A 101 -9.34 10.45 7.19
N SER A 102 -10.36 10.64 6.35
CA SER A 102 -10.84 11.94 5.88
C SER A 102 -11.83 12.61 6.85
N ASP A 103 -12.44 11.84 7.75
CA ASP A 103 -13.52 12.31 8.64
C ASP A 103 -13.00 12.90 9.98
N GLY A 104 -11.82 13.53 9.98
CA GLY A 104 -11.20 14.11 11.19
C GLY A 104 -10.65 15.50 10.98
#